data_AF-A0A1X0RI64-F1
#
_entry.id   AF-A0A1X0RI64-F1
#
_cell.length_a   1.000
_cell.length_b   1.000
_cell.length_c   1.000
_cell.angle_alpha   90.00
_cell.angle_beta   90.00
_cell.angle_gamma   90.00
#
_symmetry.space_group_name_H-M   'P 1'
#
loop_
_entity.id
_entity.type
_entity.pdbx_description
1 polymer ?
#
loop_
_entity_poly.entity_id
_entity_poly.type
_entity_poly.pdbx_seq_one_letter_code
_entity_poly.pdbx_strand_id
1 'polypeptide(L)'
;MSSTSNSNLIYNTSNYFISSASNPTIYPQIGSQNTFTSPHLAYTQQRRPLTSRAKLTTTLWEDEGTICYQVDANGFCVARRQDNDMINGTKLLNVAGMSRGKRDGILKNEKGRVVIKVGAMHLKGVW
;
A
#
# COMPACT_ATOMS: atom_id res chain seq x y z
N MET A 1 -9.17 -31.99 -36.54
CA MET A 1 -7.72 -31.90 -36.78
C MET A 1 -7.22 -30.63 -36.09
N SER A 2 -6.35 -30.82 -35.08
CA SER A 2 -5.33 -29.91 -34.52
C SER A 2 -5.62 -28.39 -34.46
N SER A 3 -5.91 -27.79 -33.30
CA SER A 3 -5.02 -27.45 -32.16
C SER A 3 -3.99 -26.35 -32.43
N THR A 4 -4.10 -25.19 -31.75
CA THR A 4 -2.98 -24.59 -31.00
C THR A 4 -3.55 -23.71 -29.87
N SER A 5 -2.99 -23.93 -28.68
CA SER A 5 -3.33 -23.41 -27.37
C SER A 5 -2.80 -22.00 -27.12
N ASN A 6 -3.37 -21.29 -26.13
CA ASN A 6 -2.55 -20.61 -25.13
C ASN A 6 -3.33 -20.41 -23.82
N SER A 7 -2.93 -21.21 -22.85
CA SER A 7 -3.32 -21.22 -21.45
C SER A 7 -2.35 -20.38 -20.63
N ASN A 8 -2.84 -19.54 -19.72
CA ASN A 8 -2.13 -19.16 -18.49
C ASN A 8 -3.15 -18.72 -17.42
N LEU A 9 -3.75 -19.74 -16.78
CA LEU A 9 -4.33 -19.65 -15.44
C LEU A 9 -3.19 -19.94 -14.46
N ILE A 10 -2.84 -18.99 -13.59
CA ILE A 10 -2.03 -19.28 -12.40
C ILE A 10 -2.86 -18.87 -11.18
N TYR A 11 -3.41 -19.90 -10.52
CA TYR A 11 -3.84 -19.83 -9.13
C TYR A 11 -2.59 -19.76 -8.25
N ASN A 12 -2.51 -18.81 -7.33
CA ASN A 12 -1.57 -18.90 -6.23
C ASN A 12 -2.34 -19.12 -4.93
N THR A 13 -2.36 -20.36 -4.49
CA THR A 13 -2.78 -20.79 -3.15
C THR A 13 -1.54 -21.02 -2.29
N SER A 14 -1.69 -20.72 -0.99
CA SER A 14 -0.85 -21.15 0.15
C SER A 14 0.09 -20.09 0.72
N ASN A 15 -0.21 -19.63 1.94
CA ASN A 15 0.50 -20.11 3.13
C ASN A 15 -0.19 -19.64 4.42
N TYR A 16 -0.78 -20.60 5.13
CA TYR A 16 -1.07 -20.50 6.56
C TYR A 16 0.23 -20.74 7.33
N PHE A 17 0.59 -19.85 8.25
CA PHE A 17 1.45 -20.21 9.39
C PHE A 17 1.02 -19.43 10.65
N ILE A 18 0.60 -20.19 11.65
CA ILE A 18 0.44 -19.82 13.07
C ILE A 18 1.64 -20.40 13.82
N SER A 19 2.31 -19.60 14.67
CA SER A 19 2.97 -19.94 15.97
C SER A 19 3.91 -18.79 16.35
N SER A 20 3.69 -18.00 17.41
CA SER A 20 3.79 -18.23 18.87
C SER A 20 5.20 -18.19 19.46
N ALA A 21 5.45 -17.12 20.24
CA ALA A 21 6.14 -17.03 21.53
C ALA A 21 7.69 -17.16 21.69
N SER A 22 8.18 -16.20 22.49
CA SER A 22 9.28 -16.23 23.50
C SER A 22 10.76 -16.22 23.07
N ASN A 23 11.43 -15.10 23.36
CA ASN A 23 12.89 -14.92 23.42
C ASN A 23 13.46 -15.44 24.76
N PRO A 24 14.64 -16.10 24.80
CA PRO A 24 15.35 -16.38 26.04
C PRO A 24 16.34 -15.26 26.42
N THR A 25 16.39 -14.95 27.70
CA THR A 25 17.34 -14.01 28.35
C THR A 25 18.62 -14.76 28.71
N ILE A 26 19.80 -14.29 28.28
CA ILE A 26 21.11 -14.78 28.74
C ILE A 26 21.93 -13.61 29.31
N TYR A 27 22.40 -13.77 30.56
CA TYR A 27 23.32 -12.87 31.27
C TYR A 27 24.76 -13.00 30.72
N PRO A 28 25.58 -11.94 30.67
CA PRO A 28 27.02 -12.09 30.41
C PRO A 28 27.85 -12.10 31.70
N GLN A 29 28.76 -13.08 31.77
CA GLN A 29 29.89 -13.19 32.69
C GLN A 29 31.04 -12.25 32.25
N ILE A 30 31.73 -11.68 33.23
CA ILE A 30 32.84 -10.73 33.09
C ILE A 30 34.15 -11.50 32.82
N GLY A 31 34.88 -11.11 31.78
CA GLY A 31 36.23 -11.60 31.49
C GLY A 31 37.02 -10.58 30.68
N SER A 32 37.95 -9.88 31.35
CA SER A 32 38.89 -8.93 30.77
C SER A 32 39.98 -9.63 29.95
N GLN A 33 40.48 -9.00 28.87
CA GLN A 33 41.91 -8.89 28.48
C GLN A 33 42.06 -7.99 27.22
N ASN A 34 43.06 -7.11 27.26
CA ASN A 34 43.39 -6.05 26.30
C ASN A 34 44.08 -6.57 25.02
N THR A 35 43.77 -5.98 23.87
CA THR A 35 44.75 -5.75 22.77
C THR A 35 44.37 -4.49 21.98
N PHE A 36 45.38 -3.67 21.66
CA PHE A 36 45.30 -2.40 20.96
C PHE A 36 45.29 -2.59 19.43
N THR A 37 44.31 -2.06 18.69
CA THR A 37 44.41 -1.70 17.26
C THR A 37 43.44 -0.56 16.88
N SER A 38 43.87 0.30 15.94
CA SER A 38 43.32 1.60 15.51
C SER A 38 41.82 1.74 15.24
N PRO A 39 41.22 2.95 15.40
CA PRO A 39 39.85 3.22 15.01
C PRO A 39 39.81 3.58 13.51
N HIS A 40 39.71 2.58 12.64
CA HIS A 40 39.18 2.86 11.29
C HIS A 40 37.67 3.01 11.42
N LEU A 41 37.20 4.26 11.45
CA LEU A 41 35.79 4.61 11.34
C LEU A 41 35.27 4.14 9.98
N ALA A 42 34.82 2.89 9.91
CA ALA A 42 34.00 2.41 8.83
C ALA A 42 32.65 3.14 8.95
N TYR A 43 32.54 4.26 8.23
CA TYR A 43 31.27 4.91 7.95
C TYR A 43 30.40 3.87 7.21
N THR A 44 29.59 3.14 7.96
CA THR A 44 28.48 2.40 7.39
C THR A 44 27.57 3.46 6.78
N GLN A 45 27.64 3.63 5.47
CA GLN A 45 26.60 4.36 4.74
C GLN A 45 25.30 3.66 5.07
N GLN A 46 24.52 4.27 5.97
CA GLN A 46 23.12 3.93 6.16
C GLN A 46 22.48 4.09 4.79
N ARG A 47 22.30 2.97 4.07
CA ARG A 47 21.56 2.92 2.83
C ARG A 47 20.17 3.42 3.18
N ARG A 48 19.89 4.69 2.83
CA ARG A 48 18.53 5.21 2.85
C ARG A 48 17.67 4.18 2.12
N PRO A 49 16.55 3.71 2.71
CA PRO A 49 15.66 2.80 2.02
C PRO A 49 15.33 3.44 0.68
N LEU A 50 15.63 2.72 -0.41
CA LEU A 50 15.27 3.14 -1.76
C LEU A 50 13.80 3.51 -1.71
N THR A 51 13.50 4.77 -1.99
CA THR A 51 12.13 5.27 -2.01
C THR A 51 11.33 4.29 -2.87
N SER A 52 10.42 3.53 -2.27
CA SER A 52 9.64 2.53 -3.01
C SER A 52 8.92 3.28 -4.12
N ARG A 53 9.32 3.04 -5.38
CA ARG A 53 8.71 3.70 -6.53
C ARG A 53 7.20 3.46 -6.45
N ALA A 54 6.42 4.53 -6.44
CA ALA A 54 4.96 4.42 -6.36
C ALA A 54 4.46 3.51 -7.49
N LYS A 55 3.75 2.43 -7.14
CA LYS A 55 3.22 1.47 -8.10
C LYS A 55 1.91 2.03 -8.65
N LEU A 56 1.90 2.35 -9.94
CA LEU A 56 0.72 2.75 -10.68
C LEU A 56 0.05 1.50 -11.27
N THR A 57 -1.23 1.32 -10.98
CA THR A 57 -2.09 0.27 -11.56
C THR A 57 -3.16 0.93 -12.42
N THR A 58 -3.47 0.34 -13.57
CA THR A 58 -4.53 0.83 -14.47
C THR A 58 -5.59 -0.25 -14.61
N THR A 59 -6.86 0.09 -14.36
CA THR A 59 -7.96 -0.88 -14.28
C THR A 59 -9.23 -0.31 -14.89
N LEU A 60 -9.99 -1.10 -15.65
CA LEU A 60 -11.32 -0.72 -16.11
C LEU A 60 -12.30 -0.75 -14.93
N TRP A 61 -13.01 0.35 -14.71
CA TRP A 61 -14.18 0.41 -13.84
C TRP A 61 -15.42 0.14 -14.67
N GLU A 62 -15.86 -1.11 -14.68
CA GLU A 62 -16.95 -1.60 -15.53
C GLU A 62 -18.27 -0.87 -15.25
N ASP A 63 -18.64 -0.68 -13.98
CA ASP A 63 -19.92 -0.04 -13.61
C ASP A 63 -20.09 1.36 -14.22
N GLU A 64 -19.00 2.10 -14.33
CA GLU A 64 -18.97 3.49 -14.82
C GLU A 64 -18.45 3.60 -16.26
N GLY A 65 -18.00 2.49 -16.86
CA GLY A 65 -17.43 2.46 -18.20
C GLY A 65 -16.17 3.32 -18.39
N THR A 66 -15.37 3.53 -17.33
CA THR A 66 -14.18 4.39 -17.37
C THR A 66 -12.93 3.68 -16.87
N ILE A 67 -11.74 4.12 -17.28
CA ILE A 67 -10.48 3.62 -16.74
C ILE A 67 -10.13 4.38 -15.46
N CYS A 68 -9.63 3.65 -14.47
CA CYS A 68 -9.07 4.20 -13.23
C CYS A 68 -7.56 3.98 -13.15
N TYR A 69 -6.85 5.03 -12.76
CA TYR A 69 -5.45 5.01 -12.38
C TYR A 69 -5.34 4.95 -10.86
N GLN A 70 -4.69 3.91 -10.35
CA GLN A 70 -4.67 3.56 -8.94
C GLN A 70 -3.24 3.59 -8.39
N VAL A 71 -3.08 4.14 -7.19
CA VAL A 71 -1.82 4.17 -6.46
C VAL A 71 -2.06 3.80 -5.00
N ASP A 72 -1.16 3.00 -4.46
CA ASP A 72 -1.16 2.63 -3.04
C ASP A 72 -0.24 3.56 -2.25
N ALA A 73 -0.77 4.18 -1.20
CA ALA A 73 -0.05 5.08 -0.31
C ALA A 73 -0.53 4.89 1.13
N ASN A 74 0.41 4.76 2.08
CA ASN A 74 0.12 4.59 3.51
C ASN A 74 -0.92 3.48 3.81
N GLY A 75 -0.92 2.39 3.03
CA GLY A 75 -1.87 1.29 3.19
C GLY A 75 -3.26 1.52 2.60
N PHE A 76 -3.48 2.62 1.88
CA PHE A 76 -4.73 2.90 1.17
C PHE A 76 -4.51 2.99 -0.34
N CYS A 77 -5.48 2.47 -1.10
CA CYS A 77 -5.53 2.61 -2.55
C CYS A 77 -6.35 3.85 -2.92
N VAL A 78 -5.76 4.79 -3.65
CA VAL A 78 -6.42 5.98 -4.20
C VAL A 78 -6.55 5.84 -5.71
N ALA A 79 -7.70 6.24 -6.25
CA ALA A 79 -8.01 6.12 -7.66
C ALA A 79 -8.37 7.48 -8.27
N ARG A 80 -7.96 7.69 -9.52
CA ARG A 80 -8.36 8.81 -10.39
C ARG A 80 -9.00 8.27 -11.66
N ARG A 81 -10.11 8.85 -12.12
CA ARG A 81 -10.77 8.46 -13.37
C ARG A 81 -10.07 9.09 -14.58
N GLN A 82 -10.15 8.44 -15.73
CA GLN A 82 -9.61 8.96 -17.01
C GLN A 82 -10.54 9.98 -17.68
N ASP A 83 -11.84 9.81 -17.57
CA ASP A 83 -12.86 10.55 -18.34
C ASP A 83 -13.06 11.99 -17.87
N ASN A 84 -12.97 12.23 -16.55
CA ASN A 84 -13.27 13.53 -15.96
C ASN A 84 -12.28 13.96 -14.87
N ASP A 85 -11.16 13.24 -14.74
CA ASP A 85 -10.09 13.51 -13.79
C ASP A 85 -10.48 13.48 -12.30
N MET A 86 -11.70 13.06 -11.95
CA MET A 86 -12.14 12.98 -10.56
C MET A 86 -11.31 11.97 -9.77
N ILE A 87 -11.08 12.28 -8.49
CA ILE A 87 -10.30 11.46 -7.55
C ILE A 87 -11.24 10.99 -6.44
N ASN A 88 -11.09 9.74 -5.99
CA ASN A 88 -11.84 9.27 -4.83
C ASN A 88 -11.38 10.01 -3.54
N GLY A 89 -12.07 11.11 -3.22
CA GLY A 89 -11.77 11.98 -2.09
C GLY A 89 -11.85 11.26 -0.74
N THR A 90 -12.69 10.22 -0.64
CA THR A 90 -12.74 9.38 0.57
C THR A 90 -11.42 8.66 0.82
N LYS A 91 -10.79 8.12 -0.22
CA LYS A 91 -9.50 7.42 -0.11
C LYS A 91 -8.36 8.40 0.13
N LEU A 92 -8.35 9.53 -0.58
CA LEU A 92 -7.33 10.57 -0.43
C LEU A 92 -7.26 11.12 1.00
N LEU A 93 -8.41 11.41 1.61
CA LEU A 93 -8.45 11.94 2.98
C LEU A 93 -8.07 10.89 4.04
N ASN A 94 -8.27 9.60 3.76
CA ASN A 94 -7.76 8.53 4.62
C ASN A 94 -6.22 8.45 4.56
N VAL A 95 -5.63 8.59 3.36
CA VAL A 95 -4.15 8.68 3.21
C VAL A 95 -3.60 9.85 4.01
N ALA A 96 -4.31 10.99 4.02
CA ALA A 96 -3.96 12.18 4.79
C ALA A 96 -4.18 12.03 6.31
N GLY A 97 -4.68 10.89 6.79
CA GLY A 97 -4.90 10.63 8.21
C GLY A 97 -6.06 11.42 8.83
N MET A 98 -7.03 11.88 8.04
CA MET A 98 -8.18 12.61 8.57
C MET A 98 -9.11 11.68 9.35
N SER A 99 -9.66 12.17 10.48
CA SER A 99 -10.69 11.44 11.21
C SER A 99 -11.96 11.31 10.38
N ARG A 100 -12.78 10.28 10.68
CA ARG A 100 -14.05 10.03 9.98
C ARG A 100 -14.96 11.25 9.93
N GLY A 101 -15.23 11.87 11.09
CA GLY A 101 -16.12 13.03 11.16
C GLY A 101 -15.61 14.23 10.37
N LYS A 102 -14.30 14.51 10.44
CA LYS A 102 -13.68 15.61 9.67
C LYS A 102 -13.73 15.33 8.17
N ARG A 103 -13.38 14.11 7.74
CA ARG A 103 -13.48 13.67 6.35
C ARG A 103 -14.91 13.82 5.82
N ASP A 104 -15.88 13.29 6.53
CA ASP A 104 -17.29 13.32 6.12
C ASP A 104 -17.80 14.77 6.03
N GLY A 105 -17.34 15.66 6.94
CA GLY A 105 -17.60 17.09 6.87
C GLY A 105 -17.01 17.80 5.65
N ILE A 106 -15.76 17.49 5.29
CA ILE A 106 -15.10 18.04 4.09
C ILE A 106 -15.85 17.57 2.83
N LEU A 107 -16.06 16.26 2.70
CA LEU A 107 -16.70 15.67 1.52
C LEU A 107 -18.16 16.12 1.35
N LYS A 108 -18.88 16.42 2.44
CA LYS A 108 -20.24 16.97 2.39
C LYS A 108 -20.33 18.36 1.76
N ASN A 109 -19.22 19.09 1.67
CA ASN A 109 -19.19 20.42 1.07
C ASN A 109 -18.49 20.46 -0.30
N GLU A 110 -17.94 19.34 -0.76
CA GLU A 110 -17.31 19.25 -2.07
C GLU A 110 -18.34 19.47 -3.19
N LYS A 111 -17.99 20.35 -4.13
CA LYS A 111 -18.89 20.78 -5.21
C LYS A 111 -18.87 19.73 -6.32
N GLY A 112 -20.03 19.40 -6.88
CA GLY A 112 -20.13 18.41 -7.95
C GLY A 112 -19.77 16.99 -7.52
N ARG A 113 -19.69 16.72 -6.20
CA ARG A 113 -19.36 15.39 -5.69
C ARG A 113 -20.31 14.32 -6.20
N VAL A 114 -19.78 13.13 -6.46
CA VAL A 114 -20.55 11.94 -6.84
C VAL A 114 -20.38 10.89 -5.74
N VAL A 115 -21.49 10.33 -5.27
CA VAL A 115 -21.46 9.35 -4.16
C VAL A 115 -21.71 7.95 -4.70
N ILE A 116 -20.67 7.12 -4.65
CA ILE A 116 -20.72 5.71 -5.02
C ILE A 116 -20.81 4.85 -3.76
N LYS A 117 -21.98 4.24 -3.55
CA LYS A 117 -22.29 3.48 -2.33
C LYS A 117 -22.02 1.98 -2.46
N VAL A 118 -22.17 1.44 -3.67
CA VAL A 118 -22.06 0.02 -4.00
C VAL A 118 -20.94 -0.15 -5.04
N GLY A 119 -20.38 -1.35 -5.13
CA GLY A 119 -19.29 -1.68 -6.06
C GLY A 119 -17.99 -2.04 -5.35
N ALA A 120 -16.89 -2.08 -6.10
CA ALA A 120 -15.59 -2.48 -5.59
C ALA A 120 -15.13 -1.64 -4.38
N MET A 121 -14.56 -2.29 -3.36
CA MET A 121 -14.17 -1.65 -2.09
C MET A 121 -13.26 -0.43 -2.27
N HIS A 122 -12.37 -0.47 -3.26
CA HIS A 122 -11.41 0.59 -3.55
C HIS A 122 -12.00 1.70 -4.44
N LEU A 123 -13.17 1.48 -5.05
CA LEU A 123 -13.87 2.46 -5.88
C LEU A 123 -15.09 3.08 -5.20
N LYS A 124 -15.69 2.44 -4.19
CA LYS A 124 -16.77 3.08 -3.41
C LYS A 124 -16.27 4.29 -2.62
N GLY A 125 -17.12 5.29 -2.45
CA GLY A 125 -16.82 6.52 -1.74
C GLY A 125 -17.43 7.75 -2.41
N VAL A 126 -17.08 8.91 -1.88
CA VAL A 126 -17.29 10.20 -2.54
C VAL A 126 -16.13 10.45 -3.49
N TRP A 127 -16.47 10.71 -4.75
CA TRP A 127 -15.61 11.17 -5.82
C TRP A 127 -15.85 12.65 -6.08
#